data_AF-Q7RMZ4-F1
#
_entry.id   AF-Q7RMZ4-F1
#
_cell.length_a   1.000
_cell.length_b   1.000
_cell.length_c   1.000
_cell.angle_alpha   90.00
_cell.angle_beta   90.00
_cell.angle_gamma   90.00
#
_symmetry.space_group_name_H-M   'P 1'
#
loop_
_entity.id
_entity.type
_entity.pdbx_description
1 polymer ?
#
loop_
_entity_poly.entity_id
_entity_poly.type
_entity_poly.pdbx_seq_one_letter_code
_entity_poly.pdbx_strand_id
1 'polypeptide(L)'
;NNETSLSYYNNLNENERQPIFSSYISSTEKLKYLPKTLREHIIIEYTATFAILESDIVEFYLKLDNDLLIKFPFLHVDHPLHEYYEYVKANTKKRIIDIYPNIISEPLRDLLLYVQKLEKEKMIKNETKTKMLEEKQANALKEAKDKTRKLKQKGDQSYSSLFLKYMESDDETFEKEDIKTS
;
A
#
# COMPACT_ATOMS: atom_id res chain seq x y z
N ASN A 1 -4.23 -44.39 -17.11
CA ASN A 1 -3.10 -43.78 -17.86
C ASN A 1 -2.79 -42.43 -17.25
N ASN A 2 -1.97 -42.39 -16.19
CA ASN A 2 -1.72 -41.23 -15.32
C ASN A 2 -0.29 -40.71 -15.46
N GLU A 3 0.18 -40.45 -16.67
CA GLU A 3 1.55 -39.97 -16.90
C GLU A 3 1.58 -39.00 -18.08
N THR A 4 1.27 -37.72 -17.85
CA THR A 4 1.76 -36.59 -18.67
C THR A 4 1.30 -35.25 -18.07
N SER A 5 1.99 -34.80 -17.02
CA SER A 5 2.15 -33.36 -16.79
C SER A 5 3.53 -33.14 -16.19
N LEU A 6 4.54 -33.57 -16.94
CA LEU A 6 5.92 -33.17 -16.68
C LEU A 6 5.95 -31.67 -17.00
N SER A 7 6.02 -30.81 -15.98
CA SER A 7 6.08 -29.36 -16.21
C SER A 7 7.29 -29.09 -17.12
N TYR A 8 7.10 -28.31 -18.18
CA TYR A 8 8.18 -27.95 -19.11
C TYR A 8 9.41 -27.41 -18.36
N TYR A 9 9.19 -26.71 -17.24
CA TYR A 9 10.22 -26.25 -16.31
C TYR A 9 11.15 -27.36 -15.79
N ASN A 10 10.61 -28.52 -15.43
CA ASN A 10 11.38 -29.64 -14.89
C ASN A 10 12.34 -30.22 -15.93
N ASN A 11 12.08 -30.00 -17.23
CA ASN A 11 12.92 -30.44 -18.33
C ASN A 11 14.00 -29.42 -18.73
N LEU A 12 13.94 -28.19 -18.22
CA LEU A 12 14.93 -27.15 -18.51
C LEU A 12 16.21 -27.38 -17.69
N ASN A 13 17.37 -27.16 -18.29
CA ASN A 13 18.66 -27.17 -17.59
C ASN A 13 18.85 -25.90 -16.75
N GLU A 14 19.76 -25.91 -15.77
CA GLU A 14 20.00 -24.73 -14.89
C GLU A 14 20.31 -23.44 -15.67
N ASN A 15 21.06 -23.55 -16.77
CA ASN A 15 21.39 -22.43 -17.65
C ASN A 15 20.17 -21.85 -18.39
N GLU A 16 19.11 -22.64 -18.57
CA GLU A 16 17.85 -22.21 -19.20
C GLU A 16 16.85 -21.69 -18.16
N ARG A 17 16.99 -22.09 -16.89
CA ARG A 17 16.15 -21.64 -15.76
C ARG A 17 16.54 -20.27 -15.23
N GLN A 18 17.84 -20.01 -15.11
CA GLN A 18 18.40 -18.72 -14.67
C GLN A 18 17.83 -17.50 -15.43
N PRO A 19 17.77 -17.49 -16.79
CA PRO A 19 17.26 -16.35 -17.54
C PRO A 19 15.77 -16.08 -17.35
N ILE A 20 14.98 -17.10 -17.00
CA ILE A 20 13.55 -16.93 -16.72
C ILE A 20 13.37 -16.02 -15.50
N PHE A 21 14.10 -16.29 -14.41
CA PHE A 21 13.98 -15.48 -13.20
C PHE A 21 14.70 -14.14 -13.29
N SER A 22 15.78 -14.06 -14.08
CA SER A 22 16.45 -12.78 -14.31
C SER A 22 15.68 -11.86 -15.27
N SER A 23 14.76 -12.39 -16.10
CA SER A 23 13.93 -11.57 -16.99
C SER A 23 12.97 -10.63 -16.24
N TYR A 24 12.71 -10.92 -14.96
CA TYR A 24 11.99 -10.02 -14.07
C TYR A 24 12.81 -8.79 -13.76
N ILE A 25 14.14 -8.96 -13.67
CA ILE A 25 15.08 -7.97 -13.18
C ILE A 25 15.53 -7.07 -14.33
N SER A 26 15.53 -5.76 -14.08
CA SER A 26 16.09 -4.78 -15.00
C SER A 26 17.58 -5.09 -15.22
N SER A 27 18.06 -4.99 -16.47
CA SER A 27 19.44 -5.35 -16.85
C SER A 27 20.54 -4.59 -16.09
N THR A 28 20.17 -3.52 -15.37
CA THR A 28 21.07 -2.69 -14.54
C THR A 28 21.28 -3.22 -13.13
N GLU A 29 20.37 -4.06 -12.62
CA GLU A 29 20.42 -4.61 -11.26
C GLU A 29 20.83 -6.09 -11.32
N LYS A 30 22.02 -6.41 -10.81
CA LYS A 30 22.47 -7.80 -10.71
C LYS A 30 22.18 -8.31 -9.32
N LEU A 31 21.04 -9.01 -9.17
CA LEU A 31 20.75 -9.70 -7.92
C LEU A 31 21.77 -10.83 -7.68
N LYS A 32 22.25 -10.92 -6.45
CA LYS A 32 23.24 -11.93 -6.05
C LYS A 32 22.66 -13.33 -6.00
N TYR A 33 21.36 -13.45 -5.71
CA TYR A 33 20.65 -14.72 -5.58
C TYR A 33 19.32 -14.68 -6.31
N LEU A 34 18.99 -15.81 -6.94
CA LEU A 34 17.75 -16.05 -7.67
C LEU A 34 17.04 -17.28 -7.09
N PRO A 35 15.71 -17.37 -7.24
CA PRO A 35 14.96 -18.56 -6.87
C PRO A 35 15.55 -19.81 -7.54
N LYS A 36 15.64 -20.91 -6.79
CA LYS A 36 16.13 -22.19 -7.31
C LYS A 36 15.05 -22.96 -8.05
N THR A 37 13.79 -22.72 -7.71
CA THR A 37 12.65 -23.45 -8.26
C THR A 37 11.53 -22.51 -8.68
N LEU A 38 10.74 -22.97 -9.66
CA LEU A 38 9.52 -22.28 -10.08
C LEU A 38 8.54 -22.11 -8.90
N ARG A 39 8.46 -23.11 -8.03
CA ARG A 39 7.61 -23.06 -6.84
C ARG A 39 8.02 -21.93 -5.91
N GLU A 40 9.31 -21.79 -5.64
CA GLU A 40 9.85 -20.73 -4.79
C GLU A 40 9.57 -19.35 -5.38
N HIS A 41 9.77 -19.19 -6.70
CA HIS A 41 9.41 -17.95 -7.40
C HIS A 41 7.90 -17.64 -7.29
N ILE A 42 7.03 -18.62 -7.55
CA ILE A 42 5.57 -18.44 -7.44
C ILE A 42 5.19 -18.02 -6.03
N ILE A 43 5.76 -18.65 -5.00
CA ILE A 43 5.48 -18.28 -3.60
C ILE A 43 5.90 -16.83 -3.34
N ILE A 44 7.11 -16.43 -3.75
CA ILE A 44 7.60 -15.07 -3.60
C ILE A 44 6.69 -14.08 -4.33
N GLU A 45 6.35 -14.34 -5.60
CA GLU A 45 5.48 -13.48 -6.40
C GLU A 45 4.10 -13.28 -5.78
N TYR A 46 3.49 -14.36 -5.29
CA TYR A 46 2.17 -14.30 -4.66
C TYR A 46 2.21 -13.60 -3.31
N THR A 47 3.22 -13.85 -2.48
CA THR A 47 3.38 -13.13 -1.21
C THR A 47 3.58 -11.62 -1.44
N ALA A 48 4.39 -11.24 -2.43
CA ALA A 48 4.61 -9.84 -2.79
C ALA A 48 3.31 -9.17 -3.29
N THR A 49 2.55 -9.86 -4.14
CA THR A 49 1.25 -9.39 -4.62
C THR A 49 0.25 -9.22 -3.47
N PHE A 50 0.19 -10.20 -2.58
CA PHE A 50 -0.70 -10.18 -1.42
C PHE A 50 -0.38 -9.03 -0.47
N ALA A 51 0.90 -8.79 -0.17
CA ALA A 51 1.33 -7.66 0.66
C ALA A 51 0.89 -6.31 0.06
N ILE A 52 1.01 -6.12 -1.25
CA ILE A 52 0.58 -4.89 -1.93
C ILE A 52 -0.94 -4.72 -1.91
N LEU A 53 -1.67 -5.83 -2.09
CA LEU A 53 -3.12 -5.80 -2.19
C LEU A 53 -3.80 -5.60 -0.83
N GLU A 54 -3.25 -6.14 0.26
CA GLU A 54 -3.81 -5.99 1.61
C GLU A 54 -3.21 -4.85 2.44
N SER A 55 -2.06 -4.28 2.03
CA SER A 55 -1.23 -3.27 2.73
C SER A 55 0.02 -3.87 3.41
N ASP A 56 1.05 -3.03 3.55
CA ASP A 56 2.32 -3.34 4.23
C ASP A 56 2.14 -3.85 5.66
N ILE A 57 1.01 -3.53 6.32
CA ILE A 57 0.71 -4.05 7.65
C ILE A 57 0.60 -5.58 7.67
N VAL A 58 0.16 -6.19 6.57
CA VAL A 58 0.07 -7.65 6.44
C VAL A 58 1.45 -8.27 6.34
N GLU A 59 2.37 -7.62 5.62
CA GLU A 59 3.76 -8.05 5.59
C GLU A 59 4.38 -8.02 6.99
N PHE A 60 4.08 -6.98 7.78
CA PHE A 60 4.52 -6.91 9.16
C PHE A 60 3.97 -8.06 10.02
N TYR A 61 2.68 -8.40 9.89
CA TYR A 61 2.11 -9.57 10.57
C TYR A 61 2.78 -10.88 10.14
N LEU A 62 3.08 -11.06 8.86
CA LEU A 62 3.79 -12.24 8.35
C LEU A 62 5.21 -12.34 8.91
N LYS A 63 5.87 -11.21 9.20
CA LYS A 63 7.20 -11.16 9.82
C LYS A 63 7.18 -11.42 11.32
N LEU A 64 6.10 -11.07 12.02
CA LEU A 64 5.99 -11.25 13.46
C LEU A 64 5.66 -12.68 13.88
N ASP A 65 4.93 -13.42 13.04
CA ASP A 65 4.57 -14.81 13.32
C ASP A 65 5.72 -15.74 12.92
N ASN A 66 6.41 -16.31 13.92
CA ASN A 66 7.53 -17.22 13.71
C ASN A 66 7.17 -18.45 12.88
N ASP A 67 5.95 -18.99 13.03
CA ASP A 67 5.52 -20.19 12.29
C ASP A 67 5.29 -19.88 10.80
N LEU A 68 4.84 -18.66 10.50
CA LEU A 68 4.72 -18.16 9.13
C LEU A 68 6.07 -17.74 8.55
N LEU A 69 6.93 -17.12 9.36
CA LEU A 69 8.27 -16.72 8.93
C LEU A 69 9.15 -17.92 8.56
N ILE A 70 8.98 -19.07 9.23
CA ILE A 70 9.62 -20.33 8.83
C ILE A 70 9.15 -20.79 7.44
N LYS A 71 7.88 -20.55 7.08
CA LYS A 71 7.32 -20.89 5.76
C LYS A 71 7.69 -19.88 4.68
N PHE A 72 7.91 -18.63 5.06
CA PHE A 72 8.27 -17.52 4.18
C PHE A 72 9.59 -16.87 4.61
N PRO A 73 10.71 -17.62 4.60
CA PRO A 73 11.97 -17.16 5.17
C PRO A 73 12.56 -15.96 4.42
N PHE A 74 12.20 -15.78 3.15
CA PHE A 74 12.61 -14.62 2.32
C PHE A 74 12.03 -13.28 2.79
N LEU A 75 11.08 -13.27 3.72
CA LEU A 75 10.61 -12.04 4.37
C LEU A 75 11.64 -11.50 5.38
N HIS A 76 12.56 -12.35 5.86
CA HIS A 76 13.62 -11.93 6.76
C HIS A 76 14.76 -11.25 5.99
N VAL A 77 15.29 -10.15 6.53
CA VAL A 77 16.32 -9.31 5.84
C VAL A 77 17.61 -10.09 5.55
N ASP A 78 17.99 -11.00 6.45
CA ASP A 78 19.20 -11.81 6.29
C ASP A 78 19.06 -12.95 5.26
N HIS A 79 17.85 -13.17 4.72
CA HIS A 79 17.64 -14.25 3.77
C HIS A 79 18.18 -13.87 2.37
N PRO A 80 18.90 -14.77 1.67
CA PRO A 80 19.49 -14.48 0.35
C PRO A 80 18.48 -14.01 -0.71
N LEU A 81 17.22 -14.47 -0.62
CA LEU A 81 16.14 -14.09 -1.53
C LEU A 81 15.35 -12.86 -1.09
N HIS A 82 15.72 -12.20 0.00
CA HIS A 82 15.02 -11.00 0.46
C HIS A 82 15.07 -9.87 -0.58
N GLU A 83 16.25 -9.63 -1.15
CA GLU A 83 16.45 -8.64 -2.21
C GLU A 83 15.61 -8.95 -3.46
N TYR A 84 15.50 -10.25 -3.79
CA TYR A 84 14.64 -10.72 -4.88
C TYR A 84 13.15 -10.48 -4.58
N TYR A 85 12.71 -10.75 -3.35
CA TYR A 85 11.34 -10.47 -2.91
C TYR A 85 10.99 -8.98 -3.03
N GLU A 86 11.84 -8.08 -2.53
CA GLU A 86 11.63 -6.63 -2.62
C GLU A 86 11.55 -6.17 -4.07
N TYR A 87 12.40 -6.72 -4.94
CA TYR A 87 12.35 -6.43 -6.36
C TYR A 87 11.01 -6.86 -7.01
N VAL A 88 10.56 -8.08 -6.70
CA VAL A 88 9.28 -8.60 -7.19
C VAL A 88 8.11 -7.78 -6.64
N LYS A 89 8.18 -7.33 -5.37
CA LYS A 89 7.21 -6.42 -4.75
C LYS A 89 7.15 -5.08 -5.49
N ALA A 90 8.28 -4.50 -5.87
CA ALA A 90 8.28 -3.29 -6.70
C ALA A 90 7.68 -3.50 -8.10
N ASN A 91 7.73 -4.73 -8.63
CA ASN A 91 7.37 -5.06 -10.02
C ASN A 91 6.20 -6.06 -10.17
N THR A 92 5.24 -6.06 -9.25
CA THR A 92 4.09 -7.01 -9.25
C THR A 92 3.18 -6.97 -10.48
N LYS A 93 3.33 -5.96 -11.36
CA LYS A 93 2.63 -5.89 -12.66
C LYS A 93 3.11 -6.96 -13.64
N LYS A 94 4.33 -7.47 -13.49
CA LYS A 94 4.91 -8.51 -14.35
C LYS A 94 4.74 -9.86 -13.65
N ARG A 95 3.76 -10.67 -14.08
CA ARG A 95 3.51 -12.00 -13.50
C ARG A 95 4.06 -13.10 -14.40
N ILE A 96 4.53 -14.20 -13.81
CA ILE A 96 5.04 -15.36 -14.55
C ILE A 96 4.04 -16.05 -15.43
N ILE A 97 2.78 -15.98 -15.05
CA ILE A 97 1.71 -16.51 -15.87
C ILE A 97 1.51 -15.74 -17.19
N ASP A 98 1.83 -14.45 -17.19
CA ASP A 98 1.67 -13.59 -18.37
C ASP A 98 2.88 -13.70 -19.30
N ILE A 99 4.09 -13.80 -18.73
CA ILE A 99 5.35 -13.80 -19.49
C ILE A 99 5.71 -15.21 -19.99
N TYR A 100 5.51 -16.24 -19.15
CA TYR A 100 5.89 -17.61 -19.45
C TYR A 100 4.76 -18.63 -19.14
N PRO A 101 3.62 -18.55 -19.83
CA PRO A 101 2.45 -19.39 -19.53
C PRO A 101 2.72 -20.90 -19.70
N ASN A 102 3.66 -21.28 -20.57
CA ASN A 102 3.95 -22.68 -20.91
C ASN A 102 4.84 -23.37 -19.86
N ILE A 103 5.45 -22.61 -18.95
CA ILE A 103 6.33 -23.14 -17.90
C ILE A 103 5.51 -23.74 -16.75
N ILE A 104 4.28 -23.27 -16.60
CA ILE A 104 3.35 -23.65 -15.54
C ILE A 104 2.42 -24.75 -16.06
N SER A 105 2.18 -25.78 -15.25
CA SER A 105 1.20 -26.82 -15.59
C SER A 105 -0.19 -26.23 -15.75
N GLU A 106 -0.94 -26.68 -16.73
CA GLU A 106 -2.27 -26.15 -17.08
C GLU A 106 -3.24 -26.01 -15.89
N PRO A 107 -3.42 -27.02 -15.01
CA PRO A 107 -4.33 -26.88 -13.85
C PRO A 107 -3.91 -25.75 -12.89
N LEU A 108 -2.60 -25.58 -12.71
CA LEU A 108 -2.06 -24.54 -11.85
C LEU A 108 -2.20 -23.18 -12.53
N ARG A 109 -1.96 -23.10 -13.84
CA ARG A 109 -2.16 -21.88 -14.63
C ARG A 109 -3.60 -21.38 -14.49
N ASP A 110 -4.59 -22.24 -14.64
CA ASP A 110 -6.00 -21.85 -14.55
C ASP A 110 -6.36 -21.32 -13.16
N LEU A 111 -5.82 -21.96 -12.11
CA LEU A 111 -5.97 -21.47 -10.73
C LEU A 111 -5.34 -20.09 -10.55
N LEU A 112 -4.12 -19.89 -11.03
CA LEU A 112 -3.43 -18.61 -10.92
C LEU A 112 -4.14 -17.49 -11.69
N LEU A 113 -4.67 -17.77 -12.89
CA LEU A 113 -5.49 -16.82 -13.66
C LEU A 113 -6.78 -16.45 -12.90
N TYR A 114 -7.41 -17.44 -12.27
CA TYR A 114 -8.60 -17.19 -11.45
C TYR A 114 -8.29 -16.27 -10.26
N VAL A 115 -7.19 -16.51 -9.55
CA VAL A 115 -6.76 -15.64 -8.44
C VAL A 115 -6.44 -14.22 -8.96
N GLN A 116 -5.72 -14.10 -10.08
CA GLN A 116 -5.42 -12.80 -10.69
C GLN A 116 -6.70 -12.01 -11.04
N LYS A 117 -7.78 -12.69 -11.47
CA LYS A 117 -9.08 -12.07 -11.72
C LYS A 117 -9.70 -11.51 -10.43
N LEU A 118 -9.66 -12.28 -9.35
CA LEU A 118 -10.15 -11.85 -8.03
C LEU A 118 -9.35 -10.65 -7.49
N GLU A 119 -8.03 -10.68 -7.65
CA GLU A 119 -7.13 -9.58 -7.26
C GLU A 119 -7.53 -8.27 -7.97
N LYS A 120 -7.71 -8.32 -9.30
CA LYS A 120 -8.15 -7.17 -10.11
C LYS A 120 -9.51 -6.64 -9.68
N GLU A 121 -10.47 -7.53 -9.43
CA GLU A 121 -11.80 -7.14 -8.97
C GLU A 121 -11.74 -6.43 -7.61
N LYS A 122 -10.90 -6.91 -6.68
CA LYS A 122 -10.69 -6.27 -5.38
C LYS A 122 -10.01 -4.91 -5.51
N MET A 123 -9.01 -4.77 -6.37
CA MET A 123 -8.37 -3.47 -6.63
C MET A 123 -9.37 -2.44 -7.16
N ILE A 124 -10.23 -2.82 -8.11
CA ILE A 124 -11.28 -1.93 -8.64
C ILE A 124 -12.28 -1.52 -7.53
N LYS A 125 -12.71 -2.47 -6.70
CA LYS A 125 -13.60 -2.18 -5.56
C LYS A 125 -12.95 -1.27 -4.53
N ASN A 126 -11.65 -1.41 -4.28
CA ASN A 126 -10.93 -0.53 -3.36
C ASN A 126 -10.77 0.87 -3.94
N GLU A 127 -10.40 1.01 -5.22
CA GLU A 127 -10.24 2.30 -5.90
C GLU A 127 -11.56 3.08 -6.00
N THR A 128 -12.67 2.39 -6.25
CA THR A 128 -14.00 3.03 -6.27
C THR A 128 -14.39 3.55 -4.89
N LYS A 129 -14.13 2.79 -3.82
CA LYS A 129 -14.37 3.21 -2.44
C LYS A 129 -13.52 4.41 -2.03
N THR A 130 -12.23 4.43 -2.41
CA THR A 130 -11.34 5.55 -2.08
C THR A 130 -11.76 6.82 -2.80
N LYS A 131 -12.08 6.76 -4.11
CA LYS A 131 -12.60 7.92 -4.87
C LYS A 131 -13.88 8.47 -4.26
N MET A 132 -14.83 7.60 -3.87
CA MET A 132 -16.06 8.04 -3.20
C MET A 132 -15.79 8.68 -1.84
N LEU A 133 -14.80 8.20 -1.09
CA LEU A 133 -14.42 8.78 0.20
C LEU A 133 -13.79 10.16 0.02
N GLU A 134 -12.86 10.31 -0.93
CA GLU A 134 -12.22 11.58 -1.26
C GLU A 134 -13.24 12.62 -1.73
N GLU A 135 -14.21 12.23 -2.56
CA GLU A 135 -15.29 13.11 -3.00
C GLU A 135 -16.16 13.58 -1.82
N LYS A 136 -16.52 12.67 -0.91
CA LYS A 136 -17.26 13.01 0.32
C LYS A 136 -16.48 13.96 1.22
N GLN A 137 -15.18 13.75 1.40
CA GLN A 137 -14.32 14.62 2.20
C GLN A 137 -14.20 16.01 1.56
N ALA A 138 -14.02 16.09 0.23
CA ALA A 138 -13.95 17.34 -0.50
C ALA A 138 -15.27 18.13 -0.40
N ASN A 139 -16.42 17.45 -0.48
CA ASN A 139 -17.73 18.06 -0.33
C ASN A 139 -17.96 18.55 1.12
N ALA A 140 -17.61 17.76 2.13
CA ALA A 140 -17.69 18.18 3.53
C ALA A 140 -16.84 19.43 3.84
N LEU A 141 -15.63 19.51 3.25
CA LEU A 141 -14.75 20.68 3.36
C LEU A 141 -15.34 21.92 2.67
N LYS A 142 -15.99 21.77 1.52
CA LYS A 142 -16.69 22.87 0.83
C LYS A 142 -17.88 23.36 1.65
N GLU A 143 -18.71 22.45 2.15
CA GLU A 143 -19.85 22.79 2.99
C GLU A 143 -19.44 23.49 4.30
N ALA A 144 -18.34 23.05 4.93
CA ALA A 144 -17.79 23.70 6.11
C ALA A 144 -17.30 25.13 5.82
N LYS A 145 -16.65 25.34 4.67
CA LYS A 145 -16.20 26.68 4.20
C LYS A 145 -17.35 27.60 3.84
N ASP A 146 -18.41 27.07 3.24
CA ASP A 146 -19.60 27.86 2.89
C ASP A 146 -20.42 28.24 4.13
N LYS A 147 -20.49 27.35 5.14
CA LYS A 147 -21.08 27.67 6.45
C LYS A 147 -20.28 28.76 7.18
N THR A 148 -18.95 28.70 7.18
CA THR A 148 -18.11 29.76 7.78
C THR A 148 -18.20 31.09 7.02
N ARG A 149 -18.31 31.08 5.69
CA ARG A 149 -18.58 32.29 4.89
C ARG A 149 -19.95 32.90 5.20
N LYS A 150 -20.99 32.08 5.33
CA LYS A 150 -22.34 32.53 5.74
C LYS A 150 -22.35 33.06 7.19
N LEU A 151 -21.55 32.48 8.08
CA LEU A 151 -21.39 32.96 9.47
C LEU A 151 -20.65 34.32 9.51
N LYS A 152 -19.63 34.53 8.67
CA LYS A 152 -18.90 35.81 8.56
C LYS A 152 -19.75 36.94 7.95
N GLN A 153 -20.76 36.62 7.14
CA GLN A 153 -21.70 37.63 6.61
C GLN A 153 -22.82 37.98 7.59
N LYS A 154 -23.14 37.10 8.56
CA LYS A 154 -23.94 37.44 9.75
C LYS A 154 -23.02 37.97 10.84
N GLY A 155 -22.39 39.11 10.59
CA GLY A 155 -21.72 39.88 11.62
C GLY A 155 -22.71 40.34 12.70
N ASP A 156 -22.20 40.35 13.93
CA ASP A 156 -22.58 41.24 15.05
C ASP A 156 -23.49 40.72 16.18
N GLN A 157 -23.87 39.44 16.26
CA GLN A 157 -24.66 38.95 17.42
C GLN A 157 -24.22 37.59 17.98
N SER A 158 -22.93 37.27 17.95
CA SER A 158 -22.41 36.09 18.65
C SER A 158 -21.99 36.45 20.08
N TYR A 159 -22.35 35.61 21.05
CA TYR A 159 -21.94 35.79 22.45
C TYR A 159 -20.41 35.81 22.61
N SER A 160 -19.67 35.10 21.75
CA SER A 160 -18.20 35.16 21.73
C SER A 160 -17.65 36.52 21.28
N SER A 161 -18.31 37.22 20.35
CA SER A 161 -17.87 38.57 19.95
C SER A 161 -18.20 39.60 21.04
N LEU A 162 -19.31 39.42 21.77
CA LEU A 162 -19.62 40.19 22.97
C LEU A 162 -18.56 39.98 24.08
N PHE A 163 -18.15 38.75 24.31
CA PHE A 163 -17.15 38.42 25.33
C PHE A 163 -15.78 39.04 25.04
N LEU A 164 -15.28 38.94 23.80
CA LEU A 164 -14.02 39.57 23.38
C LEU A 164 -14.07 41.09 23.54
N LYS A 165 -15.17 41.73 23.12
CA LYS A 165 -15.36 43.16 23.29
C LYS A 165 -15.39 43.59 24.77
N TYR A 166 -15.98 42.77 25.64
CA TYR A 166 -16.03 43.05 27.08
C TYR A 166 -14.64 42.95 27.73
N MET A 167 -13.80 42.00 27.29
CA MET A 167 -12.42 41.89 27.76
C MET A 167 -11.52 43.02 27.25
N GLU A 168 -11.75 43.51 26.02
CA GLU A 168 -11.05 44.67 25.45
C GLU A 168 -11.48 46.01 26.09
N SER A 169 -12.58 46.03 26.85
CA SER A 169 -13.10 47.25 27.48
C SER A 169 -12.53 47.51 28.88
N ASP A 170 -11.76 46.58 29.45
CA ASP A 170 -11.19 46.69 30.80
C ASP A 170 -9.73 47.19 30.81
N ASP A 171 -9.14 47.45 29.64
CA ASP A 171 -7.81 48.08 29.54
C ASP A 171 -7.95 49.61 29.41
N GLU A 172 -7.67 50.27 30.54
CA GLU A 172 -7.32 51.68 30.74
C GLU A 172 -8.43 52.75 30.90
N THR A 173 -8.78 53.02 32.17
CA THR A 173 -8.80 54.39 32.71
C THR A 173 -8.33 54.38 34.17
N PHE A 174 -7.03 54.18 34.39
CA PHE A 174 -6.38 54.63 35.63
C PHE A 174 -6.03 56.11 35.47
N GLU A 175 -7.01 56.98 35.69
CA GLU A 175 -6.73 58.40 35.94
C GLU A 175 -5.95 58.51 37.25
N LYS A 176 -4.70 59.01 37.17
CA LYS A 176 -3.92 59.39 38.34
C LYS A 176 -4.61 60.58 39.01
N GLU A 177 -5.23 60.35 40.16
CA GLU A 177 -5.65 61.43 41.06
C GLU A 177 -4.42 62.19 41.57
N ASP A 178 -4.32 63.47 41.18
CA ASP A 178 -3.41 64.43 41.77
C ASP A 178 -3.82 64.71 43.23
N ILE A 179 -3.04 64.19 44.17
CA ILE A 179 -3.16 64.52 45.60
C ILE A 179 -2.60 65.94 45.81
N LYS A 180 -3.50 66.91 46.06
CA LYS A 180 -3.15 68.20 46.68
C LYS A 180 -2.92 68.00 48.17
N THR A 181 -1.68 68.18 48.63
CA THR A 181 -1.40 68.49 50.04
C THR A 181 -1.26 69.99 50.23
N SER A 182 -1.90 70.49 51.30
CA SER A 182 -1.94 71.87 51.79
C SER A 182 -0.57 72.51 52.06
#